data_AF-A0A846EW84-F1
#
_entry.id   AF-A0A846EW84-F1
#
_cell.length_a   1.000
_cell.length_b   1.000
_cell.length_c   1.000
_cell.angle_alpha   90.00
_cell.angle_beta   90.00
_cell.angle_gamma   90.00
#
_symmetry.space_group_name_H-M   'P 1'
#
loop_
_entity.id
_entity.type
_entity.pdbx_description
1 polymer ?
#
loop_
_entity_poly.entity_id
_entity_poly.type
_entity_poly.pdbx_seq_one_letter_code
_entity_poly.pdbx_strand_id
1 'polypeptide(L)' 'MLKLKYRKVIFLILIAILAGGSMAAYSQSETNFLLKTIELVIFQQAATIVIYLSCFGWDILRSR' A
#
# COMPACT_ATOMS: atom_id res chain seq x y z
N MET A 1 8.62 17.69 11.62
CA MET A 1 7.49 16.74 11.77
C MET A 1 6.39 17.15 10.78
N LEU A 2 6.09 16.30 9.79
CA LEU A 2 5.07 16.62 8.77
C LEU A 2 3.69 16.73 9.45
N LYS A 3 2.88 17.76 9.14
CA LYS A 3 1.54 17.88 9.75
C LYS A 3 0.69 16.65 9.40
N LEU A 4 -0.15 16.19 10.33
CA LEU A 4 -1.04 15.02 10.14
C LEU A 4 -1.87 15.10 8.85
N LYS A 5 -2.35 16.30 8.48
CA LYS A 5 -3.07 16.54 7.23
C LYS A 5 -2.27 16.11 5.99
N TYR A 6 -0.98 16.46 5.93
CA TYR A 6 -0.13 16.08 4.79
C TYR A 6 0.17 14.58 4.77
N ARG A 7 0.35 13.96 5.94
CA ARG A 7 0.56 12.49 6.03
C ARG A 7 -0.64 11.70 5.52
N LYS A 8 -1.86 12.15 5.80
CA LYS A 8 -3.10 11.57 5.24
C LYS A 8 -3.16 11.68 3.72
N VAL A 9 -2.81 12.84 3.17
CA VAL A 9 -2.78 13.04 1.70
C VAL A 9 -1.74 12.13 1.05
N ILE A 10 -0.53 12.06 1.62
CA ILE A 10 0.55 11.19 1.12
C ILE A 10 0.11 9.71 1.19
N PHE A 11 -0.47 9.28 2.30
CA PHE A 11 -1.01 7.93 2.45
C PHE A 11 -2.01 7.59 1.33
N LEU A 12 -2.98 8.47 1.07
CA LEU A 12 -3.98 8.26 0.03
C LEU A 12 -3.36 8.19 -1.37
N ILE A 13 -2.39 9.06 -1.68
CA ILE A 13 -1.67 9.04 -2.95
C ILE A 13 -0.92 7.71 -3.12
N LEU A 14 -0.21 7.27 -2.09
CA LEU A 14 0.56 6.02 -2.12
C LEU A 14 -0.35 4.79 -2.30
N ILE A 15 -1.49 4.74 -1.62
CA ILE A 15 -2.47 3.66 -1.78
C ILE A 15 -3.08 3.68 -3.19
N ALA A 16 -3.39 4.86 -3.74
CA ALA A 16 -3.93 4.96 -5.10
C ALA A 16 -2.92 4.46 -6.15
N ILE A 17 -1.65 4.84 -6.01
CA ILE A 17 -0.56 4.36 -6.88
C ILE A 17 -0.38 2.85 -6.72
N LEU A 18 -0.38 2.34 -5.49
CA LEU A 18 -0.25 0.91 -5.21
C LEU A 18 -1.38 0.12 -5.87
N ALA A 19 -2.64 0.53 -5.66
CA ALA A 19 -3.80 -0.13 -6.24
C ALA A 19 -3.78 -0.10 -7.78
N GLY A 20 -3.55 1.07 -8.38
CA GLY A 20 -3.49 1.21 -9.83
C GLY A 20 -2.32 0.46 -10.47
N GLY A 21 -1.12 0.63 -9.92
CA GLY A 21 0.11 0.02 -10.45
C GLY A 21 0.11 -1.51 -10.33
N SER A 22 -0.35 -2.04 -9.19
CA SER A 22 -0.45 -3.49 -9.00
C SER A 22 -1.50 -4.13 -9.90
N MET A 23 -2.64 -3.46 -10.16
CA MET A 23 -3.64 -3.93 -11.13
C MET A 23 -3.12 -3.89 -12.57
N ALA A 24 -2.34 -2.87 -12.94
CA ALA A 24 -1.71 -2.81 -14.25
C ALA A 24 -0.74 -3.99 -14.44
N ALA A 25 0.13 -4.25 -13.47
CA ALA A 25 1.04 -5.40 -13.48
C ALA A 25 0.29 -6.75 -13.51
N TYR A 26 -0.79 -6.89 -12.74
CA TYR A 26 -1.64 -8.07 -12.74
C TYR A 26 -2.28 -8.34 -14.11
N SER A 27 -2.72 -7.30 -14.81
CA SER A 27 -3.36 -7.41 -16.12
C SER A 27 -2.39 -7.89 -17.21
N GLN A 28 -1.10 -7.54 -17.09
CA GLN A 28 -0.06 -7.93 -18.04
C GLN A 28 0.60 -9.27 -17.71
N SER A 29 0.32 -9.85 -16.55
CA SER A 29 0.90 -11.12 -16.15
C SER A 29 0.30 -12.30 -16.92
N GLU A 30 1.18 -13.07 -17.56
CA GLU A 30 0.87 -14.33 -18.27
C GLU A 30 0.83 -15.55 -17.33
N THR A 31 1.04 -15.37 -16.02
CA THR A 31 0.97 -16.48 -15.07
C THR A 31 -0.46 -16.95 -14.84
N ASN A 32 -0.58 -18.18 -14.32
CA ASN A 32 -1.87 -18.79 -13.98
C ASN A 32 -2.71 -17.85 -13.11
N PHE A 33 -4.00 -17.70 -13.46
CA PHE A 33 -4.94 -16.77 -12.81
C PHE A 33 -4.91 -16.86 -11.29
N LEU A 34 -4.93 -18.08 -10.75
CA LEU A 34 -4.95 -18.32 -9.31
C LEU A 34 -3.64 -17.85 -8.65
N LEU A 35 -2.50 -18.12 -9.28
CA LEU A 35 -1.18 -17.73 -8.78
C LEU A 35 -1.01 -16.21 -8.78
N LYS A 36 -1.25 -15.53 -9.91
CA LYS A 36 -1.13 -14.05 -9.95
C LYS A 36 -2.09 -13.35 -9.00
N THR A 37 -3.26 -13.94 -8.74
CA THR A 37 -4.23 -13.35 -7.80
C THR A 37 -3.72 -13.45 -6.37
N ILE A 38 -3.16 -14.60 -5.98
CA ILE A 38 -2.53 -14.76 -4.67
C ILE A 38 -1.35 -13.80 -4.52
N GLU A 39 -0.48 -13.72 -5.51
CA GLU A 39 0.67 -12.80 -5.52
C GLU A 39 0.22 -11.34 -5.38
N LEU A 40 -0.81 -10.93 -6.13
CA LEU A 40 -1.39 -9.59 -6.06
C LEU A 40 -1.90 -9.27 -4.65
N VAL A 41 -2.68 -10.18 -4.06
CA VAL A 41 -3.27 -9.99 -2.73
C VAL A 41 -2.17 -9.87 -1.67
N ILE A 42 -1.19 -10.77 -1.69
CA ILE A 42 -0.07 -10.76 -0.74
C ILE A 42 0.71 -9.44 -0.88
N PHE A 43 1.02 -9.04 -2.11
CA PHE A 43 1.76 -7.81 -2.38
C PHE A 43 1.00 -6.57 -1.91
N GLN A 44 -0.28 -6.44 -2.24
CA GLN A 44 -1.11 -5.31 -1.84
C GLN A 44 -1.24 -5.21 -0.31
N GLN A 45 -1.44 -6.33 0.38
CA GLN A 45 -1.53 -6.36 1.84
C GLN A 45 -0.21 -5.96 2.50
N ALA A 46 0.91 -6.55 2.07
CA ALA A 46 2.23 -6.25 2.62
C ALA A 46 2.60 -4.77 2.38
N ALA A 47 2.44 -4.27 1.16
CA ALA A 47 2.74 -2.89 0.82
C ALA A 47 1.84 -1.89 1.57
N THR A 48 0.56 -2.20 1.77
CA THR A 48 -0.36 -1.36 2.55
C THR A 48 0.07 -1.24 4.01
N ILE A 49 0.52 -2.34 4.64
CA ILE A 49 1.05 -2.33 6.01
C ILE A 49 2.28 -1.42 6.09
N VAL A 50 3.22 -1.55 5.14
CA VAL A 50 4.43 -0.70 5.10
C VAL A 50 4.04 0.77 4.95
N ILE A 51 3.17 1.10 4.00
CA ILE A 51 2.70 2.49 3.77
C ILE A 51 2.05 3.06 5.03
N TYR A 52 1.20 2.28 5.71
CA TYR A 52 0.52 2.70 6.94
C TYR A 52 1.53 2.99 8.06
N LEU A 53 2.48 2.08 8.31
CA LEU A 53 3.50 2.25 9.33
C LEU A 53 4.42 3.43 9.03
N SER A 54 4.80 3.65 7.77
CA SER A 54 5.60 4.82 7.39
C SER A 54 4.85 6.14 7.58
N CYS A 55 3.54 6.17 7.32
CA CYS A 55 2.74 7.40 7.43
C CYS A 55 2.31 7.69 8.88
N PHE A 56 1.98 6.68 9.67
CA PHE A 56 1.32 6.82 10.97
C PHE A 56 1.96 6.04 12.12
N GLY A 57 2.97 5.20 11.86
CA GLY A 57 3.59 4.35 12.88
C GLY A 57 4.19 5.13 14.05
N TRP A 58 4.74 6.32 13.79
CA TRP A 58 5.24 7.21 14.86
C TRP A 58 4.12 7.74 15.76
N ASP A 59 2.92 7.97 15.22
CA ASP A 59 1.78 8.45 16.02
C ASP A 59 1.27 7.34 16.97
N ILE A 60 1.36 6.07 16.55
CA ILE A 60 1.01 4.91 17.38
C ILE A 60 2.00 4.76 18.55
N LEU A 61 3.29 4.90 18.28
CA LEU A 61 4.34 4.81 19.30
C LEU A 61 4.30 5.97 20.30
N ARG A 62 3.94 7.17 19.85
CA ARG A 62 3.86 8.37 20.69
C ARG A 62 2.59 8.46 21.55
N SER A 63 1.53 7.73 21.17
CA SER A 63 0.26 7.70 21.93
C SER A 63 0.28 6.71 23.11
N ARG A 64 1.36 5.97 23.31
CA ARG A 64 1.67 5.22 24.54
C ARG A 64 2.64 6.01 25.40
#